data_AF-A0A662ILN9-F1
#
_entry.id   AF-A0A662ILN9-F1
#
_cell.length_a   1.000
_cell.length_b   1.000
_cell.length_c   1.000
_cell.angle_alpha   90.00
_cell.angle_beta   90.00
_cell.angle_gamma   90.00
#
_symmetry.space_group_name_H-M   'P 1'
#
loop_
_entity.id
_entity.type
_entity.pdbx_description
1 polymer ?
#
loop_
_entity_poly.entity_id
_entity_poly.type
_entity_poly.pdbx_seq_one_letter_code
_entity_poly.pdbx_strand_id
1 'polypeptide(L)' 'MKIHFETLDISTSKRIELVNITRQVEETVKKSGIKNGLCL' A
#
# COMPACT_ATOMS: atom_id res chain seq x y z
N MET A 1 -0.85 17.93 10.66
CA MET A 1 -0.61 17.21 9.40
C MET A 1 -0.03 15.84 9.74
N LYS A 2 -0.71 14.74 9.37
CA LYS A 2 -0.24 13.38 9.65
C LYS A 2 0.26 12.78 8.35
N ILE A 3 1.45 12.19 8.36
CA ILE A 3 2.07 11.51 7.22
C ILE A 3 2.37 10.08 7.69
N HIS A 4 2.11 9.11 6.82
CA HIS A 4 2.35 7.70 7.09
C HIS A 4 3.09 7.09 5.90
N PHE A 5 4.12 6.30 6.19
CA PHE A 5 4.94 5.61 5.20
C PHE A 5 4.87 4.11 5.48
N GLU A 6 4.75 3.33 4.42
CA GLU A 6 4.78 1.87 4.43
C GLU A 6 5.56 1.40 3.20
N THR A 7 6.27 0.29 3.31
CA THR A 7 7.01 -0.31 2.19
C THR A 7 6.47 -1.71 1.93
N LEU A 8 6.28 -2.05 0.65
CA LEU A 8 5.83 -3.37 0.23
C LEU A 8 6.97 -4.07 -0.50
N ASP A 9 7.49 -5.14 0.09
CA ASP A 9 8.39 -6.06 -0.60
C ASP A 9 7.56 -7.04 -1.42
N ILE A 10 7.74 -7.02 -2.75
CA ILE A 10 7.01 -7.87 -3.69
C ILE A 10 8.01 -8.81 -4.36
N SER A 11 7.79 -10.12 -4.20
CA SER A 11 8.51 -11.15 -4.95
C SER A 11 7.65 -11.62 -6.12
N THR A 12 8.21 -11.59 -7.32
CA THR A 12 7.55 -12.06 -8.55
C THR A 12 8.11 -13.39 -8.99
N SER A 13 7.24 -14.29 -9.48
CA SER A 13 7.64 -15.62 -9.96
C SER A 13 7.98 -15.64 -11.45
N LYS A 14 7.55 -14.61 -12.20
CA LYS A 14 7.75 -14.48 -13.65
C LYS A 14 8.44 -13.17 -13.99
N ARG A 15 9.05 -13.13 -15.18
CA ARG A 15 9.70 -11.92 -15.72
C ARG A 15 8.71 -10.75 -15.90
N ILE A 16 7.45 -11.03 -16.20
CA ILE A 16 6.38 -10.04 -16.32
C ILE A 16 5.17 -10.60 -15.58
N GLU A 17 4.69 -9.88 -14.58
CA GLU A 17 3.62 -10.31 -13.69
C GLU A 17 2.78 -9.12 -13.24
N LEU A 18 1.45 -9.29 -13.22
CA LEU A 18 0.52 -8.32 -12.62
C LEU A 18 0.28 -8.74 -11.18
N VAL A 19 0.69 -7.90 -10.23
CA VAL A 19 0.47 -8.13 -8.80
C VAL A 19 -0.59 -7.16 -8.30
N ASN A 20 -1.69 -7.69 -7.79
CA ASN A 20 -2.73 -6.88 -7.16
C ASN A 20 -2.34 -6.56 -5.71
N ILE A 21 -2.16 -5.27 -5.40
CA ILE A 21 -1.77 -4.77 -4.08
C ILE A 21 -2.90 -4.05 -3.33
N THR A 22 -4.14 -4.05 -3.86
CA THR A 22 -5.24 -3.23 -3.32
C THR A 22 -5.47 -3.50 -1.83
N ARG A 23 -5.47 -4.76 -1.39
CA ARG A 23 -5.68 -5.12 0.02
C ARG A 23 -4.59 -4.58 0.93
N GLN A 24 -3.33 -4.65 0.49
CA GLN A 24 -2.18 -4.15 1.24
C GLN A 24 -2.25 -2.63 1.41
N VAL A 25 -2.67 -1.92 0.36
CA VAL A 25 -2.91 -0.47 0.43
C VAL A 25 -4.07 -0.15 1.38
N GLU A 26 -5.19 -0.85 1.29
CA GLU A 26 -6.35 -0.66 2.20
C GLU A 26 -5.99 -0.90 3.67
N GLU A 27 -5.21 -1.94 3.95
CA GLU A 27 -4.72 -2.24 5.30
C GLU A 27 -3.79 -1.13 5.81
N THR A 28 -2.92 -0.60 4.94
CA THR A 28 -2.03 0.53 5.25
C THR A 28 -2.81 1.79 5.56
N VAL A 29 -3.82 2.13 4.74
CA VAL A 29 -4.71 3.27 4.98
C VAL A 29 -5.42 3.11 6.32
N LYS A 30 -5.93 1.92 6.64
CA LYS A 30 -6.55 1.63 7.94
C LYS A 30 -5.58 1.81 9.11
N LYS A 31 -4.35 1.29 9.00
CA LYS A 31 -3.28 1.44 10.00
C LYS A 31 -2.84 2.90 10.18
N SER A 32 -2.83 3.68 9.10
CA SER A 32 -2.43 5.10 9.13
C SER A 32 -3.34 5.94 10.02
N GLY A 33 -4.62 5.55 10.19
CA GLY A 33 -5.63 6.32 10.91
C GLY A 33 -5.96 7.68 10.30
N ILE A 34 -5.49 7.98 9.08
CA ILE A 34 -5.82 9.19 8.34
C ILE A 34 -7.27 9.06 7.84
N LYS A 35 -8.14 9.99 8.23
CA LYS A 35 -9.57 9.95 7.88
C LYS A 35 -9.87 10.57 6.53
N ASN A 36 -9.22 11.69 6.22
CA ASN A 36 -9.34 12.41 4.96
C ASN A 36 -7.93 12.82 4.52
N GLY A 37 -7.56 12.52 3.28
CA GLY A 37 -6.24 12.78 2.75
C GLY A 37 -6.04 12.14 1.38
N LEU A 38 -4.78 12.06 0.96
CA LEU A 38 -4.36 11.40 -0.27
C LEU A 38 -3.46 10.21 0.08
N CYS A 39 -3.55 9.15 -0.71
CA CYS A 39 -2.67 7.98 -0.63
C CYS A 39 -1.80 7.98 -1.88
N LEU A 40 -0.48 8.02 -1.69
CA LEU A 40 0.53 7.89 -2.74
C LEU A 40 1.29 6.58 -2.53
#